data_AF-Q09DI5-F1
#
_entry.id   AF-Q09DI5-F1
#
_cell.length_a   1.000
_cell.length_b   1.000
_cell.length_c   1.000
_cell.angle_alpha   90.00
_cell.angle_beta   90.00
_cell.angle_gamma   90.00
#
_symmetry.space_group_name_H-M   'P 1'
#
loop_
_entity.id
_entity.type
_entity.pdbx_description
1 polymer ?
#
loop_
_entity_poly.entity_id
_entity_poly.type
_entity_poly.pdbx_seq_one_letter_code
_entity_poly.pdbx_strand_id
1 'polypeptide(L)'
;MVRDVGASKRFYTAIFEALGIPLGGEGEGFFWADELFISSQTSPAARGVLTGPTHLAFQAKDRPSVDRFHAAALAAGGKDHGAPGVRPYHPGYYAAFALDPDGNNIEAVHHGPAERSAESIVVRF
;
A
#
# COMPACT_ATOMS: atom_id res chain seq x y z
N MET A 1 6.19 -9.06 -7.14
CA MET A 1 6.71 -8.92 -8.51
C MET A 1 5.66 -8.26 -9.39
N VAL A 2 6.07 -7.25 -10.15
CA VAL A 2 5.20 -6.36 -10.95
C VAL A 2 5.66 -6.28 -12.41
N ARG A 3 4.76 -5.90 -13.31
CA ARG A 3 5.05 -5.74 -14.75
C ARG A 3 5.89 -4.49 -15.06
N ASP A 4 5.61 -3.38 -14.37
CA ASP A 4 6.31 -2.11 -14.52
C ASP A 4 6.65 -1.55 -13.13
N VAL A 5 7.94 -1.58 -12.79
CA VAL A 5 8.42 -1.12 -11.49
C VAL A 5 8.30 0.40 -11.33
N GLY A 6 8.39 1.15 -12.43
CA GLY A 6 8.25 2.61 -12.41
C GLY A 6 6.81 3.05 -12.19
N ALA A 7 5.85 2.40 -12.86
CA ALA A 7 4.42 2.60 -12.59
C ALA A 7 4.05 2.21 -11.16
N SER A 8 4.55 1.06 -10.70
CA SER A 8 4.34 0.62 -9.32
C SER A 8 4.95 1.60 -8.32
N LYS A 9 6.17 2.08 -8.55
CA LYS A 9 6.82 3.04 -7.64
C LYS A 9 6.00 4.31 -7.51
N ARG A 10 5.52 4.90 -8.62
CA ARG A 10 4.64 6.09 -8.57
C ARG A 10 3.39 5.84 -7.72
N PHE A 11 2.74 4.70 -7.92
CA PHE A 11 1.54 4.32 -7.15
C PHE A 11 1.85 4.14 -5.66
N TYR A 12 2.82 3.28 -5.32
CA TYR A 12 3.16 2.95 -3.94
C TYR A 12 3.72 4.15 -3.18
N THR A 13 4.54 5.00 -3.80
CA THR A 13 4.99 6.27 -3.20
C THR A 13 3.81 7.15 -2.80
N ALA A 14 2.86 7.38 -3.72
CA ALA A 14 1.73 8.26 -3.45
C ALA A 14 0.84 7.78 -2.28
N ILE A 15 0.54 6.47 -2.25
CA ILE A 15 -0.27 5.92 -1.15
C ILE A 15 0.48 5.89 0.18
N PHE A 16 1.78 5.63 0.17
CA PHE A 16 2.58 5.58 1.40
C PHE A 16 2.81 6.98 1.97
N GLU A 17 3.00 8.00 1.14
CA GLU A 17 2.99 9.40 1.59
C GLU A 17 1.66 9.78 2.26
N ALA A 18 0.52 9.39 1.68
CA ALA A 18 -0.79 9.66 2.26
C ALA A 18 -1.02 8.98 3.63
N LEU A 19 -0.37 7.82 3.83
CA LEU A 19 -0.40 7.04 5.06
C LEU A 19 0.71 7.42 6.05
N GLY A 20 1.68 8.24 5.64
CA GLY A 20 2.85 8.57 6.47
C GLY A 20 3.86 7.43 6.62
N ILE A 21 3.89 6.51 5.65
CA ILE A 21 4.84 5.39 5.60
C ILE A 21 6.01 5.81 4.69
N PRO A 22 7.26 5.84 5.16
CA PRO A 22 8.39 6.16 4.30
C PRO A 22 8.78 4.96 3.41
N LEU A 23 9.32 5.25 2.22
CA LEU A 23 10.08 4.23 1.49
C LEU A 23 11.36 3.91 2.26
N GLY A 24 11.73 2.64 2.30
CA GLY A 24 12.98 2.19 2.90
C GLY A 24 14.19 2.35 1.97
N GLY A 25 13.96 2.34 0.65
CA GLY A 25 14.97 2.56 -0.37
C GLY A 25 14.63 1.94 -1.71
N GLU A 26 15.60 1.95 -2.63
CA GLU A 26 15.49 1.35 -3.96
C GLU A 26 16.82 0.79 -4.48
N GLY A 27 16.72 -0.09 -5.47
CA GLY A 27 17.86 -0.67 -6.20
C GLY A 27 17.49 -0.99 -7.64
N GLU A 28 18.37 -1.67 -8.36
CA GLU A 28 18.15 -2.00 -9.77
C GLU A 28 16.92 -2.92 -9.93
N GLY A 29 15.82 -2.34 -10.44
CA GLY A 29 14.59 -3.07 -10.73
C GLY A 29 13.72 -3.40 -9.52
N PHE A 30 13.91 -2.77 -8.36
CA PHE A 30 13.05 -2.94 -7.18
C PHE A 30 13.09 -1.73 -6.22
N PHE A 31 12.08 -1.62 -5.37
CA PHE A 31 12.03 -0.71 -4.23
C PHE A 31 11.28 -1.36 -3.06
N TRP A 32 11.40 -0.79 -1.86
CA TRP A 32 10.71 -1.32 -0.69
C TRP A 32 10.21 -0.23 0.27
N ALA A 33 9.21 -0.58 1.05
CA ALA A 33 8.72 0.17 2.21
C ALA A 33 8.55 -0.81 3.36
N ASP A 34 9.25 -0.58 4.46
CA ASP A 34 9.41 -1.59 5.52
C ASP A 34 9.86 -2.93 4.90
N GLU A 35 9.23 -4.06 5.22
CA GLU A 35 9.53 -5.37 4.61
C GLU A 35 8.74 -5.66 3.32
N LEU A 36 7.92 -4.73 2.83
CA LEU A 36 7.23 -4.91 1.55
C LEU A 36 8.17 -4.60 0.38
N PHE A 37 8.53 -5.63 -0.37
CA PHE A 37 9.35 -5.51 -1.58
C PHE A 37 8.53 -5.59 -2.87
N ILE A 38 8.73 -4.59 -3.74
CA ILE A 38 8.15 -4.53 -5.08
C ILE A 38 9.29 -4.59 -6.09
N SER A 39 9.36 -5.68 -6.84
CA SER A 39 10.40 -5.93 -7.82
C SER A 39 9.84 -6.23 -9.21
N SER A 40 10.57 -5.85 -10.25
CA SER A 40 10.33 -6.34 -11.61
C SER A 40 10.54 -7.85 -11.70
N GLN A 41 9.91 -8.49 -12.69
CA GLN A 41 10.11 -9.93 -12.94
C GLN A 41 11.57 -10.30 -13.25
N THR A 42 12.33 -9.36 -13.83
CA THR A 42 13.72 -9.55 -14.23
C THR A 42 14.72 -9.16 -13.15
N SER A 43 14.27 -8.70 -11.97
CA SER A 43 15.15 -8.40 -10.86
C SER A 43 15.95 -9.65 -10.45
N PRO A 44 17.24 -9.52 -10.06
CA PRO A 44 18.02 -10.65 -9.55
C PRO A 44 17.40 -11.34 -8.32
N ALA A 45 16.56 -10.64 -7.57
CA ALA A 45 15.84 -11.16 -6.41
C ALA A 45 14.51 -11.87 -6.78
N ALA A 46 14.09 -11.84 -8.04
CA ALA A 46 12.81 -12.38 -8.49
C ALA A 46 12.94 -13.83 -8.99
N ARG A 47 11.84 -14.58 -8.88
CA ARG A 47 11.71 -15.92 -9.49
C ARG A 47 11.26 -15.88 -10.96
N GLY A 48 11.20 -14.71 -11.58
CA GLY A 48 10.75 -14.54 -12.97
C GLY A 48 9.23 -14.66 -13.20
N VAL A 49 8.42 -14.80 -12.14
CA VAL A 49 6.95 -14.94 -12.24
C VAL A 49 6.28 -13.76 -11.53
N LEU A 50 5.19 -13.23 -12.09
CA LEU A 50 4.40 -12.19 -11.42
C LEU A 50 3.78 -12.70 -10.12
N THR A 51 3.69 -11.81 -9.13
CA THR A 51 2.82 -12.05 -7.99
C THR A 51 1.40 -11.92 -8.50
N GLY A 52 0.62 -13.00 -8.48
CA GLY A 52 -0.80 -12.96 -8.84
C GLY A 52 -1.61 -12.01 -7.95
N PRO A 53 -2.92 -11.86 -8.18
CA PRO A 53 -3.76 -10.92 -7.43
C PRO A 53 -3.62 -11.13 -5.91
N THR A 54 -3.11 -10.10 -5.23
CA THR A 54 -2.89 -10.11 -3.78
C THR A 54 -3.72 -9.01 -3.13
N HIS A 55 -4.20 -9.26 -1.91
CA HIS A 55 -4.85 -8.26 -1.09
C HIS A 55 -3.91 -7.84 0.04
N LEU A 56 -3.62 -6.54 0.14
CA LEU A 56 -2.75 -5.96 1.16
C LEU A 56 -3.48 -4.80 1.84
N ALA A 57 -3.61 -4.87 3.15
CA ALA A 57 -4.26 -3.84 3.96
C ALA A 57 -3.23 -3.12 4.83
N PHE A 58 -3.24 -1.79 4.77
CA PHE A 58 -2.40 -0.92 5.58
C PHE A 58 -3.25 -0.20 6.62
N GLN A 59 -2.76 -0.18 7.86
CA GLN A 59 -3.46 0.49 8.94
C GLN A 59 -3.27 2.02 8.85
N ALA A 60 -4.37 2.74 8.61
CA ALA A 60 -4.42 4.19 8.67
C ALA A 60 -4.59 4.68 10.12
N LYS A 61 -3.94 5.81 10.44
CA LYS A 61 -4.03 6.44 11.76
C LYS A 61 -5.41 7.04 12.06
N ASP A 62 -6.14 7.47 11.03
CA ASP A 62 -7.44 8.13 11.12
C ASP A 62 -8.22 8.00 9.81
N ARG A 63 -9.50 8.39 9.82
CA ARG A 63 -10.35 8.38 8.60
C ARG A 63 -9.84 9.33 7.51
N PRO A 64 -9.40 10.57 7.81
CA PRO A 64 -8.79 11.44 6.79
C PRO A 64 -7.59 10.83 6.06
N SER A 65 -6.78 10.00 6.73
CA SER A 65 -5.70 9.25 6.09
C SER A 65 -6.21 8.21 5.10
N VAL A 66 -7.34 7.55 5.38
CA VAL A 66 -8.01 6.65 4.43
C VAL A 66 -8.52 7.42 3.21
N ASP A 67 -9.11 8.60 3.42
CA ASP A 67 -9.60 9.45 2.32
C ASP A 67 -8.44 9.94 1.43
N ARG A 68 -7.35 10.41 2.04
CA ARG A 68 -6.13 10.82 1.32
C ARG A 68 -5.50 9.67 0.56
N PHE A 69 -5.43 8.49 1.17
CA PHE A 69 -4.93 7.27 0.53
C PHE A 69 -5.68 6.99 -0.78
N HIS A 70 -7.03 7.01 -0.73
CA HIS A 70 -7.85 6.69 -1.89
C HIS A 70 -7.66 7.74 -3.00
N ALA A 71 -7.71 9.03 -2.65
CA ALA A 71 -7.48 10.11 -3.60
C ALA A 71 -6.08 10.02 -4.25
N ALA A 72 -5.04 9.75 -3.47
CA ALA A 72 -3.67 9.59 -3.95
C ALA A 72 -3.52 8.36 -4.87
N ALA A 73 -4.14 7.24 -4.49
CA ALA A 73 -4.13 6.01 -5.29
C ALA A 73 -4.72 6.25 -6.68
N LEU A 74 -5.88 6.91 -6.77
CA LEU A 74 -6.52 7.24 -8.04
C LEU A 74 -5.69 8.24 -8.86
N ALA A 75 -5.16 9.29 -8.22
CA ALA A 75 -4.30 10.27 -8.88
C ALA A 75 -3.02 9.65 -9.45
N ALA A 76 -2.50 8.60 -8.82
CA ALA A 76 -1.33 7.86 -9.27
C ALA A 76 -1.61 6.78 -10.32
N GLY A 77 -2.85 6.71 -10.85
CA GLY A 77 -3.26 5.77 -11.90
C GLY A 77 -3.80 4.43 -11.38
N GLY A 78 -4.02 4.31 -10.07
CA GLY A 78 -4.79 3.21 -9.50
C GLY A 78 -6.26 3.26 -9.93
N LYS A 79 -6.93 2.12 -9.87
CA LYS A 79 -8.37 2.03 -10.19
C LYS A 79 -9.19 1.95 -8.92
N ASP A 80 -10.32 2.65 -8.90
CA ASP A 80 -11.24 2.54 -7.78
C ASP A 80 -11.72 1.09 -7.62
N HIS A 81 -11.72 0.61 -6.39
CA HIS A 81 -12.20 -0.71 -6.01
C HIS A 81 -13.06 -0.66 -4.73
N GLY A 82 -13.42 0.54 -4.29
CA GLY A 82 -14.22 0.77 -3.11
C GLY A 82 -13.88 2.10 -2.46
N ALA A 83 -14.71 3.11 -2.70
CA ALA A 83 -14.57 4.45 -2.13
C ALA A 83 -14.49 4.42 -0.58
N PRO A 84 -13.87 5.44 0.05
CA PRO A 84 -13.81 5.56 1.50
C PRO A 84 -15.19 5.48 2.15
N GLY A 85 -15.32 4.65 3.19
CA GLY A 85 -16.57 4.52 3.91
C GLY A 85 -16.52 3.48 5.02
N VAL A 86 -17.58 3.46 5.82
CA VAL A 86 -17.77 2.43 6.85
C VAL A 86 -18.03 1.07 6.18
N ARG A 87 -17.43 0.00 6.69
CA ARG A 87 -17.70 -1.38 6.29
C ARG A 87 -18.41 -2.14 7.40
N PRO A 88 -19.39 -3.01 7.09
CA PRO A 88 -20.16 -3.75 8.10
C PRO A 88 -19.40 -4.97 8.65
N TYR A 89 -18.09 -4.85 8.87
CA TYR A 89 -17.24 -5.94 9.38
C TYR A 89 -17.20 -5.93 10.92
N HIS A 90 -16.99 -4.75 11.49
CA HIS A 90 -17.21 -4.47 12.92
C HIS A 90 -17.40 -2.96 13.13
N PRO A 91 -17.94 -2.51 14.28
CA PRO A 91 -18.10 -1.09 14.58
C PRO A 91 -16.79 -0.33 14.43
N GLY A 92 -16.85 0.84 13.79
CA GLY A 92 -15.69 1.72 13.61
C GLY A 92 -14.84 1.45 12.37
N TYR A 93 -15.01 0.31 11.69
CA TYR A 93 -14.23 -0.07 10.50
C TYR A 93 -14.50 0.87 9.33
N TYR A 94 -13.55 1.76 9.02
CA TYR A 94 -13.60 2.71 7.91
C TYR A 94 -12.44 2.43 6.97
N ALA A 95 -12.73 2.14 5.70
CA ALA A 95 -11.72 1.69 4.74
C ALA A 95 -11.98 2.19 3.33
N ALA A 96 -10.94 2.15 2.51
CA ALA A 96 -10.97 2.40 1.06
C ALA A 96 -10.07 1.42 0.32
N PHE A 97 -10.38 1.15 -0.94
CA PHE A 97 -9.72 0.14 -1.76
C PHE A 97 -9.39 0.70 -3.14
N ALA A 98 -8.17 0.41 -3.62
CA ALA A 98 -7.76 0.71 -4.98
C ALA A 98 -6.98 -0.47 -5.56
N LEU A 99 -7.17 -0.74 -6.86
CA LEU A 99 -6.30 -1.67 -7.57
C LEU A 99 -5.00 -0.97 -7.96
N ASP A 100 -3.87 -1.62 -7.65
CA ASP A 100 -2.56 -1.19 -8.14
C ASP A 100 -2.40 -1.49 -9.66
N PRO A 101 -1.30 -1.05 -10.30
CA PRO A 101 -1.07 -1.27 -11.73
C PRO A 101 -1.07 -2.73 -12.17
N ASP A 102 -0.80 -3.66 -11.26
CA ASP A 102 -0.77 -5.09 -11.53
C ASP A 102 -2.08 -5.82 -11.18
N GLY A 103 -3.02 -5.13 -10.55
CA GLY A 103 -4.35 -5.63 -10.17
C GLY A 103 -4.43 -6.15 -8.74
N ASN A 104 -3.45 -5.83 -7.88
CA ASN A 104 -3.53 -6.14 -6.45
C ASN A 104 -4.54 -5.22 -5.77
N ASN A 105 -5.33 -5.78 -4.85
CA ASN A 105 -6.33 -5.03 -4.09
C ASN A 105 -5.70 -4.40 -2.86
N ILE A 106 -5.41 -3.11 -2.93
CA ILE A 106 -4.73 -2.37 -1.86
C ILE A 106 -5.76 -1.64 -1.02
N GLU A 107 -5.72 -1.86 0.29
CA GLU A 107 -6.61 -1.29 1.27
C GLU A 107 -5.88 -0.34 2.22
N ALA A 108 -6.51 0.78 2.56
CA ALA A 108 -6.22 1.52 3.79
C ALA A 108 -7.41 1.40 4.74
N VAL A 109 -7.14 1.03 5.99
CA VAL A 109 -8.16 0.76 7.00
C VAL A 109 -7.90 1.48 8.31
N HIS A 110 -8.94 2.07 8.87
CA HIS A 110 -8.97 2.58 10.24
C HIS A 110 -10.05 1.83 11.03
N HIS A 111 -9.65 1.11 12.08
CA HIS A 111 -10.55 0.29 12.90
C HIS A 111 -11.33 1.09 13.97
N GLY A 112 -11.05 2.39 14.11
CA GLY A 112 -11.49 3.22 15.22
C GLY A 112 -10.34 3.51 16.21
N PRO A 113 -10.63 4.19 17.34
CA PRO A 113 -9.65 4.43 18.38
C PRO A 113 -9.03 3.12 18.88
N ALA A 114 -7.70 3.07 18.93
CA ALA A 114 -6.95 1.90 19.39
C ALA A 114 -5.70 2.35 20.14
N GLU A 115 -5.29 1.57 21.14
CA GLU A 115 -3.99 1.70 21.79
C GLU A 115 -2.95 0.92 21.00
N ARG A 116 -1.84 1.57 20.65
CA ARG A 116 -0.69 0.93 20.01
C ARG A 116 0.40 0.72 21.06
N SER A 117 0.93 -0.49 21.16
CA SER A 117 2.06 -0.77 22.05
C SER A 117 3.36 -0.06 21.61
N ALA A 118 3.47 0.28 20.32
CA ALA A 118 4.52 1.12 19.76
C ALA A 118 4.02 1.86 18.51
N GLU A 119 4.62 3.01 18.19
CA GLU A 119 4.32 3.73 16.95
C GLU A 119 4.86 2.99 15.71
N SER A 120 6.07 2.44 15.82
CA SER A 120 6.77 1.67 14.79
C SER A 120 7.84 0.78 15.42
N ILE A 121 8.37 -0.18 14.65
CA ILE A 121 9.59 -0.91 15.00
C ILE A 121 10.70 -0.44 14.07
N VAL A 122 11.79 0.08 14.64
CA VAL A 122 12.98 0.49 13.87
C VAL A 122 14.05 -0.57 14.02
N VAL A 123 14.33 -1.30 12.93
CA VAL A 123 15.41 -2.30 12.89
C VAL A 123 16.69 -1.67 12.34
N ARG A 124 17.83 -1.94 12.97
CA ARG A 124 19.17 -1.50 12.54
C ARG A 124 20.06 -2.73 12.41
N PHE A 125 20.81 -2.81 11.31
CA PHE A 125 21.75 -3.90 11.02
C PHE A 125 23.18 -3.36 10.99
#